data_AF-A0A5N5DZD9-F1
#
_entry.id   AF-A0A5N5DZD9-F1
#
_cell.length_a   1.000
_cell.length_b   1.000
_cell.length_c   1.000
_cell.angle_alpha   90.00
_cell.angle_beta   90.00
_cell.angle_gamma   90.00
#
_symmetry.space_group_name_H-M   'P 1'
#
loop_
_entity.id
_entity.type
_entity.pdbx_description
1 polymer ?
#
loop_
_entity_poly.entity_id
_entity_poly.type
_entity_poly.pdbx_seq_one_letter_code
_entity_poly.pdbx_strand_id
1 'polypeptide(L)' 'MSLDPAIAAKLKRNDAGLFSAVAQEKSTGDVLMVAWMDDEALARTLETRKGTYYSRSR' A
#
# COMPACT_ATOMS: atom_id res chain seq x y z
N MET A 1 9.93 6.36 8.08
CA MET A 1 9.84 7.48 7.12
C MET A 1 8.38 7.90 7.00
N SER A 2 8.10 9.19 6.84
CA SER A 2 6.72 9.65 6.58
C SER A 2 6.41 9.54 5.09
N LEU A 3 5.19 9.15 4.77
CA LEU A 3 4.66 9.23 3.41
C LEU A 3 4.59 10.70 2.96
N ASP A 4 4.84 10.96 1.67
CA ASP A 4 4.68 12.29 1.08
C ASP A 4 3.24 12.81 1.31
N PRO A 5 3.05 14.03 1.87
CA PRO A 5 1.73 14.58 2.15
C PRO A 5 0.80 14.65 0.92
N ALA A 6 1.34 14.91 -0.27
CA ALA A 6 0.56 14.97 -1.51
C ALA A 6 0.08 13.58 -1.96
N ILE A 7 0.82 12.51 -1.62
CA ILE A 7 0.37 11.13 -1.82
C ILE A 7 -0.66 10.78 -0.74
N ALA A 8 -0.36 11.07 0.52
CA ALA A 8 -1.22 10.77 1.66
C ALA A 8 -2.62 11.38 1.52
N ALA A 9 -2.73 12.59 0.97
CA ALA A 9 -3.99 13.28 0.73
C ALA A 9 -4.90 12.59 -0.31
N LYS A 10 -4.34 11.72 -1.17
CA LYS A 10 -5.11 10.98 -2.19
C LYS A 10 -5.66 9.64 -1.68
N LEU A 11 -5.22 9.20 -0.51
CA LEU A 11 -5.55 7.87 0.01
C LEU A 11 -6.80 7.95 0.89
N LYS A 12 -7.83 7.19 0.50
CA LYS A 12 -8.99 6.96 1.34
C LYS A 12 -8.71 5.77 2.27
N ARG A 13 -8.63 6.07 3.56
CA ARG A 13 -8.40 5.09 4.62
C ARG A 13 -9.73 4.66 5.23
N ASN A 14 -9.77 3.45 5.76
CA ASN A 14 -10.86 2.97 6.61
C ASN A 14 -10.63 3.39 8.08
N ASP A 15 -11.52 2.97 8.97
CA ASP A 15 -11.46 3.31 10.41
C ASP A 15 -10.22 2.77 11.12
N ALA A 16 -9.54 1.77 10.54
CA ALA A 16 -8.28 1.23 11.04
C ALA A 16 -7.05 1.96 10.47
N GLY A 17 -7.24 3.04 9.70
CA GLY A 17 -6.16 3.77 9.04
C GLY A 17 -5.57 3.05 7.81
N LEU A 18 -6.21 1.98 7.34
CA LEU A 18 -5.71 1.14 6.25
C LEU A 18 -6.42 1.42 4.92
N PHE A 19 -5.73 1.16 3.81
CA PHE A 19 -6.30 1.13 2.47
C PHE A 19 -5.95 -0.18 1.75
N SER A 20 -6.77 -0.55 0.77
CA SER A 20 -6.56 -1.74 -0.04
C SER A 20 -5.46 -1.52 -1.07
N ALA A 21 -4.51 -2.46 -1.15
CA ALA A 21 -3.48 -2.50 -2.17
C ALA A 21 -3.70 -3.71 -3.08
N VAL A 22 -3.77 -3.47 -4.39
CA VAL A 22 -3.88 -4.52 -5.41
C VAL A 22 -2.54 -4.63 -6.13
N ALA A 23 -1.89 -5.79 -6.03
CA ALA A 23 -0.69 -6.06 -6.81
C ALA A 23 -1.09 -6.68 -8.14
N GLN A 24 -0.61 -6.09 -9.23
CA GLN A 24 -0.90 -6.51 -10.59
C GLN A 24 0.40 -6.78 -11.33
N GLU A 25 0.44 -7.83 -12.13
CA GLU A 25 1.53 -8.06 -13.07
C GLU A 25 1.49 -6.97 -14.16
N LYS A 26 2.64 -6.34 -14.42
CA LYS A 26 2.71 -5.12 -15.21
C LYS A 26 2.40 -5.33 -16.69
N SER A 27 2.74 -6.51 -17.25
CA SER A 27 2.64 -6.80 -18.68
C SER A 27 1.30 -7.43 -19.09
N THR A 28 0.77 -8.35 -18.29
CA THR A 28 -0.46 -9.08 -18.56
C THR A 28 -1.69 -8.38 -17.96
N GLY A 29 -1.49 -7.60 -16.89
CA GLY A 29 -2.58 -7.03 -16.13
C GLY A 29 -3.23 -8.03 -15.17
N ASP A 30 -2.63 -9.20 -14.95
CA ASP A 30 -3.17 -10.17 -14.00
C ASP A 30 -3.10 -9.64 -12.57
N VAL A 31 -4.21 -9.73 -11.84
CA VAL A 31 -4.24 -9.43 -10.41
C VAL A 31 -3.59 -10.59 -9.66
N LEU A 32 -2.48 -10.32 -9.00
CA LEU A 32 -1.70 -11.32 -8.27
C LEU A 32 -2.21 -11.48 -6.84
N MET A 33 -2.55 -10.37 -6.17
CA MET A 33 -3.05 -10.38 -4.80
C MET A 33 -3.75 -9.07 -4.41
N VAL A 34 -4.56 -9.16 -3.35
CA VAL A 34 -5.08 -8.01 -2.61
C VAL A 34 -4.57 -8.07 -1.18
N ALA A 35 -4.11 -6.94 -0.66
CA ALA A 35 -3.62 -6.79 0.70
C ALA A 35 -4.01 -5.41 1.28
N TRP A 36 -3.50 -5.12 2.47
CA TRP A 36 -3.70 -3.85 3.17
C TRP A 36 -2.38 -3.12 3.32
N MET A 37 -2.44 -1.80 3.29
CA MET A 37 -1.32 -0.92 3.60
C MET A 37 -1.79 0.21 4.51
N ASP A 38 -0.91 0.64 5.39
CA ASP A 38 -0.95 1.95 6.03
C ASP A 38 0.07 2.89 5.35
N ASP A 39 0.24 4.09 5.90
CA ASP A 39 1.14 5.10 5.35
C ASP A 39 2.61 4.65 5.41
N GLU A 40 2.99 3.93 6.45
CA GLU A 40 4.35 3.43 6.61
C GLU A 40 4.66 2.33 5.58
N ALA A 41 3.75 1.37 5.41
CA ALA A 41 3.89 0.28 4.44
C ALA A 41 4.04 0.82 3.01
N LEU A 42 3.27 1.86 2.64
CA LEU A 42 3.42 2.52 1.34
C LEU A 42 4.72 3.33 1.25
N ALA A 43 5.09 4.08 2.29
CA ALA A 43 6.37 4.82 2.30
C ALA A 43 7.57 3.87 2.09
N ARG A 44 7.60 2.74 2.81
CA ARG A 44 8.62 1.69 2.64
C ARG A 44 8.58 1.06 1.25
N THR A 45 7.39 0.85 0.68
CA THR A 45 7.24 0.32 -0.67
C THR A 45 7.85 1.25 -1.72
N LEU A 46 7.61 2.56 -1.59
CA LEU A 46 8.16 3.57 -2.50
C LEU A 46 9.68 3.71 -2.35
N GLU A 47 10.19 3.66 -1.12
CA GLU A 47 11.62 3.74 -0.83
C GLU A 47 12.38 2.51 -1.35
N THR A 48 11.91 1.31 -1.00
CA THR A 48 12.63 0.04 -1.27
C THR A 48 12.34 -0.55 -2.64
N ARG A 49 11.28 -0.07 -3.30
CA ARG A 49 10.70 -0.66 -4.52
C ARG A 49 10.28 -2.13 -4.35
N LYS A 50 9.90 -2.52 -3.13
CA LYS A 50 9.39 -3.86 -2.79
C LYS A 50 8.05 -3.72 -2.09
N GLY A 51 7.06 -4.51 -2.51
CA GLY A 51 5.72 -4.50 -1.91
C GLY A 51 5.76 -4.83 -0.42
N THR A 52 5.56 -3.82 0.42
CA THR A 52 5.47 -3.93 1.88
C THR A 52 4.02 -3.74 2.28
N TYR A 53 3.47 -4.67 3.06
CA TYR A 53 2.06 -4.70 3.41
C TYR A 53 1.85 -4.69 4.93
N TYR A 54 0.68 -4.24 5.34
CA TYR A 54 0.21 -4.31 6.72
C TYR A 54 -0.53 -5.64 6.97
N SER A 55 -0.07 -6.39 7.96
CA SER A 55 -0.72 -7.64 8.40
C SER A 55 -1.82 -7.33 9.42
N ARG A 56 -3.08 -7.51 9.07
CA ARG A 56 -4.22 -7.26 9.99
C ARG A 56 -4.40 -8.31 11.10
N SER A 57 -3.64 -9.40 11.06
CA SER A 57 -3.71 -10.50 12.01
C SER A 57 -2.53 -10.58 12.97
N ARG A 58 -1.55 -9.67 12.84
CA ARG A 58 -0.35 -9.64 13.67
C ARG A 58 -0.35 -8.39 14.53
#